data_AF-A0A7W0XSS3-F1
#
_entry.id   AF-A0A7W0XSS3-F1
#
_cell.length_a   1.000
_cell.length_b   1.000
_cell.length_c   1.000
_cell.angle_alpha   90.00
_cell.angle_beta   90.00
_cell.angle_gamma   90.00
#
_symmetry.space_group_name_H-M   'P 1'
#
loop_
_entity.id
_entity.type
_entity.pdbx_description
1 polymer ?
#
loop_
_entity_poly.entity_id
_entity_poly.type
_entity_poly.pdbx_seq_one_letter_code
_entity_poly.pdbx_strand_id
1 'polypeptide(L)'
;LGSERIPIVAALGLNALSFFAAAATVYASRHEIPSFLAGGGDTTHVFAAIREGVVFIRRSAVLRGLYVGILGAFLAGGVVVGVAQLYVVTLNAGTAGYSILFGTVFTGLAIGMVVGPRILPTISRRRLFGLAISASGVTMVAMSLLADFVLVVTLALLVGIFGGVAWINGYTMIGYEVEDRLRGRVFAFVMSSVRVTLLVAVAVGPLFAGWVGNHSARFRGVELRFTGPGVTLLLAGLLAGGVGLYASRQLGGGARRLLDLLWATVSRPDLLGQGRLESGLLVVIDGNGTDALIAAQAERLTAGLRTDGYPVVLTGEPEQTVAGGRIATLVAASEQLAPETEALLLLAERAEHVARVVRPALIAREVVVCRRYTDSSLAYLGSHLGLDRGRLRRTSQWATGDLVPELTVVLDGPAAPGRDGVRRVFLELADADPVRYVLLPADLDPDVMAETIRDRVAALLATRSERVARTLPASDAPGPVAAAG
;
A
#
# COMPACT_ATOMS: atom_id res chain seq x y z
N LEU A 1 4.07 -3.30 -54.15
CA LEU A 1 3.41 -3.43 -52.83
C LEU A 1 3.90 -2.24 -51.99
N GLY A 2 3.02 -1.28 -51.67
CA GLY A 2 3.41 0.04 -51.15
C GLY A 2 4.12 0.02 -49.80
N SER A 3 5.05 0.96 -49.60
CA SER A 3 5.88 1.14 -48.40
C SER A 3 5.08 1.22 -47.08
N GLU A 4 3.82 1.64 -47.14
CA GLU A 4 2.91 1.74 -45.99
C GLU A 4 2.52 0.40 -45.36
N ARG A 5 2.64 -0.74 -46.08
CA ARG A 5 2.31 -2.06 -45.51
C ARG A 5 3.43 -2.68 -44.70
N ILE A 6 4.67 -2.21 -44.89
CA ILE A 6 5.86 -2.77 -44.23
C ILE A 6 5.78 -2.66 -42.71
N PRO A 7 5.40 -1.51 -42.10
CA PRO A 7 5.29 -1.38 -40.64
C PRO A 7 4.20 -2.28 -40.05
N ILE A 8 3.07 -2.45 -40.75
CA ILE A 8 1.95 -3.28 -40.29
C ILE A 8 2.36 -4.75 -40.28
N VAL A 9 3.01 -5.22 -41.35
CA VAL A 9 3.49 -6.60 -41.45
C VAL A 9 4.58 -6.85 -40.41
N ALA A 10 5.49 -5.90 -40.18
CA ALA A 10 6.50 -5.99 -39.14
C ALA A 10 5.88 -6.09 -37.73
N ALA A 11 4.87 -5.26 -37.43
CA ALA A 11 4.16 -5.29 -36.16
C ALA A 11 3.41 -6.63 -35.94
N LEU A 12 2.74 -7.14 -36.98
CA LEU A 12 2.07 -8.44 -36.94
C LEU A 12 3.07 -9.59 -36.76
N GLY A 13 4.21 -9.55 -37.45
CA GLY A 13 5.29 -10.53 -37.31
C GLY A 13 5.88 -10.54 -35.89
N LEU A 14 6.14 -9.37 -35.31
CA LEU A 14 6.65 -9.25 -33.94
C LEU A 14 5.62 -9.74 -32.91
N ASN A 15 4.34 -9.45 -33.11
CA ASN A 15 3.26 -9.96 -32.29
C ASN A 15 3.17 -11.50 -32.37
N ALA A 16 3.19 -12.07 -33.57
CA ALA A 16 3.18 -13.52 -33.77
C ALA A 16 4.40 -14.20 -33.12
N LEU A 17 5.60 -13.62 -33.27
CA LEU A 17 6.81 -14.11 -32.63
C LEU A 17 6.69 -14.11 -31.10
N SER A 18 6.08 -13.08 -30.51
CA SER A 18 5.88 -13.01 -29.05
C SER A 18 4.97 -14.13 -28.53
N PHE A 19 3.89 -14.45 -29.26
CA PHE A 19 3.01 -15.58 -28.92
C PHE A 19 3.71 -16.93 -29.10
N PHE A 20 4.51 -17.08 -30.16
CA PHE A 20 5.30 -18.28 -30.39
C PHE A 20 6.33 -18.48 -29.27
N ALA A 21 7.05 -17.44 -28.87
CA ALA A 21 8.00 -17.49 -27.77
C ALA A 21 7.32 -17.91 -26.46
N ALA A 22 6.18 -17.30 -26.11
CA ALA A 22 5.41 -17.68 -24.93
C ALA A 22 4.95 -19.15 -24.97
N ALA A 23 4.44 -19.61 -26.12
CA ALA A 23 4.02 -20.99 -26.31
C ALA A 23 5.19 -21.98 -26.20
N ALA A 24 6.35 -21.64 -26.79
CA ALA A 24 7.56 -22.44 -26.72
C ALA A 24 8.09 -22.53 -25.28
N THR A 25 8.09 -21.44 -24.53
CA THR A 25 8.47 -21.44 -23.10
C THR A 25 7.58 -22.37 -22.29
N VAL A 26 6.25 -22.26 -22.43
CA VAL A 26 5.29 -23.11 -21.73
C VAL A 26 5.47 -24.58 -22.13
N TYR A 27 5.67 -24.86 -23.42
CA TYR A 27 5.91 -26.21 -23.90
C TYR A 27 7.20 -26.80 -23.30
N ALA A 28 8.28 -26.02 -23.23
CA ALA A 28 9.56 -26.45 -22.67
C ALA A 28 9.48 -26.69 -21.15
N SER A 29 8.82 -25.80 -20.41
CA SER A 29 8.71 -25.87 -18.94
C SER A 29 7.63 -26.85 -18.43
N ARG A 30 6.90 -27.54 -19.32
CA ARG A 30 5.78 -28.41 -18.91
C ARG A 30 6.16 -29.54 -17.97
N HIS A 31 7.40 -30.03 -18.06
CA HIS A 31 7.88 -31.14 -17.24
C HIS A 31 8.23 -30.72 -15.80
N GLU A 32 8.35 -29.42 -15.54
CA GLU A 32 8.58 -28.86 -14.20
C GLU A 32 7.28 -28.65 -13.41
N ILE A 33 6.11 -28.92 -14.02
CA ILE A 33 4.80 -28.75 -13.40
C ILE A 33 4.44 -30.05 -12.66
N PRO A 34 4.47 -30.07 -11.31
CA PRO A 34 4.15 -31.28 -10.54
C PRO A 34 2.72 -31.74 -10.79
N SER A 35 2.55 -33.04 -11.07
CA SER A 35 1.27 -33.68 -11.43
C SER A 35 0.27 -33.80 -10.28
N PHE A 36 0.66 -33.48 -9.05
CA PHE A 36 -0.10 -33.80 -7.83
C PHE A 36 -1.18 -32.78 -7.43
N LEU A 37 -1.43 -31.74 -8.23
CA LEU A 37 -2.55 -30.80 -8.02
C LEU A 37 -3.76 -31.09 -8.92
N ALA A 38 -3.73 -32.15 -9.72
CA ALA A 38 -4.91 -32.68 -10.40
C ALA A 38 -5.77 -33.49 -9.41
N GLY A 39 -6.19 -32.86 -8.30
CA GLY A 39 -7.38 -33.32 -7.60
C GLY A 39 -8.54 -33.22 -8.59
N GLY A 40 -9.22 -34.33 -8.84
CA GLY A 40 -10.32 -34.46 -9.79
C GLY A 40 -11.51 -33.57 -9.46
N GLY A 41 -11.37 -32.27 -9.73
CA GLY A 41 -12.49 -31.37 -9.91
C GLY A 41 -12.92 -31.48 -11.36
N ASP A 42 -14.18 -31.87 -11.57
CA ASP A 42 -14.89 -31.83 -12.85
C ASP A 42 -14.35 -30.72 -13.75
N THR A 43 -14.20 -31.04 -15.04
CA THR A 43 -14.09 -30.09 -16.15
C THR A 43 -15.30 -29.15 -16.10
N THR A 44 -15.26 -28.20 -15.18
CA THR A 44 -16.32 -27.25 -14.94
C THR A 44 -16.38 -26.42 -16.20
N HIS A 45 -17.49 -26.55 -16.94
CA HIS A 45 -17.76 -25.80 -18.16
C HIS A 45 -17.27 -24.36 -18.01
N VAL A 46 -16.67 -23.80 -19.06
CA VAL A 46 -16.13 -22.41 -19.07
C VAL A 46 -17.11 -21.41 -18.42
N PHE A 47 -18.41 -21.61 -18.63
CA PHE A 47 -19.48 -20.83 -18.03
C PHE A 47 -19.62 -20.98 -16.49
N ALA A 48 -19.40 -22.17 -15.93
CA ALA A 48 -19.38 -22.40 -14.49
C ALA A 48 -18.18 -21.70 -13.83
N ALA A 49 -16.99 -21.76 -14.46
CA ALA A 49 -15.80 -21.05 -13.99
C ALA A 49 -15.99 -19.51 -14.02
N ILE A 50 -16.65 -18.98 -15.06
CA ILE A 50 -17.03 -17.56 -15.13
C ILE A 50 -18.03 -17.22 -14.01
N ARG A 51 -19.05 -18.06 -13.79
CA ARG A 51 -20.06 -17.86 -12.75
C ARG A 51 -19.44 -17.83 -11.35
N GLU A 52 -18.53 -18.74 -11.05
CA GLU A 52 -17.78 -18.76 -9.79
C GLU A 52 -16.93 -17.49 -9.60
N GLY A 53 -16.22 -17.07 -10.65
CA GLY A 53 -15.46 -15.81 -10.63
C GLY A 53 -16.33 -14.58 -10.35
N VAL A 54 -17.51 -14.50 -10.97
CA VAL A 54 -18.48 -13.41 -10.75
C VAL A 54 -19.04 -13.42 -9.33
N VAL A 55 -19.40 -14.59 -8.80
CA VAL A 55 -19.92 -14.72 -7.43
C VAL A 55 -18.85 -14.33 -6.40
N PHE A 56 -17.59 -14.70 -6.64
CA PHE A 56 -16.46 -14.37 -5.76
C PHE A 56 -16.19 -12.86 -5.72
N ILE A 57 -16.16 -12.19 -6.89
CA ILE A 57 -16.00 -10.72 -6.98
C ILE A 57 -17.14 -10.00 -6.25
N ARG A 58 -18.37 -10.50 -6.32
CA ARG A 58 -19.52 -9.92 -5.63
C ARG A 58 -19.43 -10.00 -4.10
N ARG A 59 -18.81 -11.05 -3.56
CA ARG A 59 -18.72 -11.28 -2.10
C ARG A 59 -17.60 -10.50 -1.44
N SER A 60 -16.48 -10.27 -2.12
CA SER A 60 -15.38 -9.46 -1.58
C SER A 60 -15.54 -7.99 -1.95
N ALA A 61 -15.66 -7.13 -0.94
CA ALA A 61 -15.71 -5.67 -1.16
C ALA A 61 -14.46 -5.16 -1.89
N VAL A 62 -13.28 -5.69 -1.53
CA VAL A 62 -11.98 -5.32 -2.14
C VAL A 62 -11.96 -5.69 -3.62
N LEU A 63 -12.35 -6.92 -3.97
CA LEU A 63 -12.36 -7.38 -5.37
C LEU A 63 -13.40 -6.65 -6.20
N ARG A 64 -14.57 -6.33 -5.64
CA ARG A 64 -15.57 -5.50 -6.31
C ARG A 64 -15.03 -4.10 -6.61
N GLY A 65 -14.38 -3.46 -5.64
CA GLY A 65 -13.74 -2.16 -5.82
C GLY A 65 -12.66 -2.19 -6.90
N LEU A 66 -11.85 -3.24 -6.90
CA LEU A 66 -10.78 -3.48 -7.87
C LEU A 66 -11.32 -3.74 -9.29
N TYR A 67 -12.34 -4.59 -9.40
CA TYR A 67 -12.99 -4.92 -10.67
C TYR A 67 -13.66 -3.71 -11.30
N VAL A 68 -14.49 -2.99 -10.53
CA VAL A 68 -15.15 -1.76 -10.98
C VAL A 68 -14.11 -0.70 -11.35
N GLY A 69 -13.06 -0.55 -10.53
CA GLY A 69 -11.94 0.36 -10.78
C GLY A 69 -11.25 0.09 -12.12
N ILE A 70 -10.83 -1.16 -12.34
CA ILE A 70 -10.15 -1.59 -13.57
C ILE A 70 -11.07 -1.37 -14.77
N LEU A 71 -12.30 -1.89 -14.73
CA LEU A 71 -13.21 -1.75 -15.88
C LEU A 71 -13.55 -0.29 -16.18
N GLY A 72 -13.79 0.55 -15.17
CA GLY A 72 -14.06 1.96 -15.38
C GLY A 72 -12.85 2.70 -15.98
N ALA A 73 -11.63 2.38 -15.52
CA ALA A 73 -10.41 2.96 -16.09
C ALA A 73 -10.20 2.55 -17.56
N PHE A 74 -10.43 1.29 -17.92
CA PHE A 74 -10.34 0.83 -19.32
C PHE A 74 -11.48 1.36 -20.19
N LEU A 75 -12.68 1.54 -19.63
CA LEU A 75 -13.78 2.18 -20.33
C LEU A 75 -13.42 3.63 -20.66
N ALA A 76 -12.96 4.41 -19.68
CA ALA A 76 -12.53 5.79 -19.89
C ALA A 76 -11.35 5.89 -20.87
N GLY A 77 -10.28 5.11 -20.65
CA GLY A 77 -9.10 5.08 -21.52
C GLY A 77 -9.42 4.60 -22.94
N GLY A 78 -10.30 3.62 -23.09
CA GLY A 78 -10.78 3.15 -24.39
C GLY A 78 -11.57 4.21 -25.15
N VAL A 79 -12.38 5.00 -24.44
CA VAL A 79 -13.06 6.15 -25.04
C VAL A 79 -12.05 7.19 -25.51
N VAL A 80 -11.00 7.50 -24.73
CA VAL A 80 -9.91 8.41 -25.15
C VAL A 80 -9.29 7.94 -26.45
N VAL A 81 -8.90 6.66 -26.52
CA VAL A 81 -8.29 6.08 -27.72
C VAL A 81 -9.25 6.13 -28.90
N GLY A 82 -10.53 5.81 -28.68
CA GLY A 82 -11.56 5.87 -29.72
C GLY A 82 -11.72 7.27 -30.31
N VAL A 83 -11.86 8.30 -29.48
CA VAL A 83 -12.10 9.67 -29.95
C VAL A 83 -10.84 10.45 -30.32
N ALA A 84 -9.64 9.91 -30.06
CA ALA A 84 -8.37 10.62 -30.24
C ALA A 84 -8.21 11.22 -31.64
N GLN A 85 -8.59 10.48 -32.69
CA GLN A 85 -8.50 10.98 -34.07
C GLN A 85 -9.45 12.17 -34.31
N LEU A 86 -10.69 12.09 -33.83
CA LEU A 86 -11.65 13.19 -33.92
C LEU A 86 -11.19 14.40 -33.10
N TYR A 87 -10.59 14.15 -31.93
CA TYR A 87 -10.11 15.22 -31.06
C TYR A 87 -8.92 15.97 -31.65
N VAL A 88 -7.95 15.26 -32.25
CA VAL A 88 -6.81 15.87 -32.95
C VAL A 88 -7.23 16.75 -34.12
N VAL A 89 -8.30 16.37 -34.83
CA VAL A 89 -8.89 17.20 -35.89
C VAL A 89 -9.40 18.53 -35.31
N THR A 90 -10.04 18.51 -34.12
CA THR A 90 -10.51 19.75 -33.48
C THR A 90 -9.39 20.67 -33.00
N LEU A 91 -8.17 20.13 -32.82
CA LEU A 91 -6.97 20.86 -32.42
C LEU A 91 -6.12 21.34 -33.61
N ASN A 92 -6.56 21.11 -34.86
CA ASN A 92 -5.81 21.45 -36.07
C ASN A 92 -4.39 20.86 -36.15
N ALA A 93 -4.14 19.71 -35.50
CA ALA A 93 -2.80 19.10 -35.42
C ALA A 93 -2.47 18.10 -36.56
N GLY A 94 -3.38 17.93 -37.52
CA GLY A 94 -3.21 17.06 -38.68
C GLY A 94 -3.11 15.57 -38.35
N THR A 95 -2.80 14.74 -39.34
CA THR A 95 -2.70 13.27 -39.18
C THR A 95 -1.52 12.85 -38.28
N ALA A 96 -0.43 13.60 -38.28
CA ALA A 96 0.71 13.38 -37.41
C ALA A 96 0.37 13.57 -35.91
N GLY A 97 -0.56 14.50 -35.61
CA GLY A 97 -0.99 14.77 -34.24
C GLY A 97 -1.60 13.56 -33.54
N TYR A 98 -2.29 12.67 -34.29
CA TYR A 98 -2.84 11.43 -33.76
C TYR A 98 -1.75 10.49 -33.26
N SER A 99 -0.72 10.25 -34.09
CA SER A 99 0.38 9.36 -33.73
C SER A 99 1.18 9.88 -32.54
N ILE A 100 1.39 11.20 -32.46
CA ILE A 100 2.05 11.83 -31.30
C ILE A 100 1.20 11.63 -30.05
N LEU A 101 -0.08 12.00 -30.08
CA LEU A 101 -0.97 11.88 -28.94
C LEU A 101 -1.07 10.42 -28.45
N PHE A 102 -1.29 9.49 -29.38
CA PHE A 102 -1.37 8.06 -29.10
C PHE A 102 -0.06 7.54 -28.51
N GLY A 103 1.07 7.81 -29.16
CA GLY A 103 2.39 7.41 -28.68
C GLY A 103 2.67 7.93 -27.27
N THR A 104 2.40 9.21 -27.01
CA THR A 104 2.62 9.86 -25.71
C THR A 104 1.80 9.22 -24.58
N VAL A 105 0.53 8.87 -24.81
CA VAL A 105 -0.29 8.16 -23.79
C VAL A 105 0.33 6.82 -23.43
N PHE A 106 0.74 6.02 -24.43
CA PHE A 106 1.32 4.70 -24.18
C PHE A 106 2.73 4.77 -23.60
N THR A 107 3.53 5.76 -23.98
CA THR A 107 4.82 6.04 -23.32
C THR A 107 4.60 6.42 -21.86
N GLY A 108 3.64 7.29 -21.57
CA GLY A 108 3.25 7.62 -20.20
C GLY A 108 2.82 6.38 -19.42
N LEU A 109 2.01 5.51 -20.04
CA LEU A 109 1.59 4.23 -19.45
C LEU A 109 2.79 3.35 -19.06
N ALA A 110 3.75 3.17 -19.97
CA ALA A 110 4.95 2.39 -19.70
C ALA A 110 5.77 2.98 -18.55
N ILE A 111 5.98 4.30 -18.55
CA ILE A 111 6.66 5.01 -17.45
C ILE A 111 5.92 4.79 -16.13
N GLY A 112 4.60 4.97 -16.12
CA GLY A 112 3.76 4.78 -14.94
C GLY A 112 3.82 3.36 -14.37
N MET A 113 3.86 2.34 -15.22
CA MET A 113 4.01 0.94 -14.78
C MET A 113 5.35 0.67 -14.11
N VAL A 114 6.44 1.20 -14.66
CA VAL A 114 7.81 0.98 -14.17
C VAL A 114 8.10 1.80 -12.91
N VAL A 115 7.70 3.07 -12.92
CA VAL A 115 8.08 4.06 -11.92
C VAL A 115 7.10 4.09 -10.74
N GLY A 116 5.81 3.87 -11.01
CA GLY A 116 4.73 3.96 -10.03
C GLY A 116 4.98 3.20 -8.72
N PRO A 117 5.31 1.89 -8.77
CA PRO A 117 5.57 1.10 -7.57
C PRO A 117 6.85 1.48 -6.82
N ARG A 118 7.77 2.25 -7.44
CA ARG A 118 9.10 2.57 -6.89
C ARG A 118 9.16 3.94 -6.20
N ILE A 119 8.41 4.94 -6.67
CA ILE A 119 8.51 6.32 -6.14
C ILE A 119 7.73 6.52 -4.83
N LEU A 120 6.69 5.74 -4.58
CA LEU A 120 5.80 5.94 -3.42
C LEU A 120 5.78 4.70 -2.51
N PRO A 121 6.94 4.24 -1.97
CA PRO A 121 6.99 3.04 -1.12
C PRO A 121 6.19 3.19 0.18
N THR A 122 5.96 4.43 0.63
CA THR A 122 5.20 4.76 1.83
C THR A 122 3.68 4.78 1.61
N ILE A 123 3.21 4.84 0.36
CA ILE A 123 1.77 4.83 0.05
C ILE A 123 1.33 3.40 -0.25
N SER A 124 0.30 2.93 0.46
CA SER A 124 -0.24 1.59 0.21
C SER A 124 -0.78 1.46 -1.22
N ARG A 125 -0.48 0.33 -1.88
CA ARG A 125 -0.94 -0.01 -3.24
C ARG A 125 -2.46 0.16 -3.42
N ARG A 126 -3.21 -0.18 -2.36
CA ARG A 126 -4.67 -0.01 -2.25
C ARG A 126 -5.12 1.44 -2.42
N ARG A 127 -4.39 2.40 -1.83
CA ARG A 127 -4.67 3.84 -1.97
C ARG A 127 -4.24 4.35 -3.34
N LEU A 128 -3.03 3.98 -3.74
CA LEU A 128 -2.40 4.44 -4.97
C LEU A 128 -3.24 4.10 -6.21
N PHE A 129 -3.86 2.91 -6.22
CA PHE A 129 -4.76 2.47 -7.28
C PHE A 129 -5.91 3.45 -7.55
N GLY A 130 -6.74 3.74 -6.55
CA GLY A 130 -7.91 4.60 -6.72
C GLY A 130 -7.53 6.06 -7.03
N LEU A 131 -6.47 6.55 -6.39
CA LEU A 131 -5.97 7.91 -6.60
C LEU A 131 -5.41 8.12 -8.00
N ALA A 132 -4.68 7.14 -8.53
CA ALA A 132 -4.16 7.20 -9.89
C ALA A 132 -5.31 7.23 -10.91
N ILE A 133 -6.37 6.42 -10.72
CA ILE A 133 -7.57 6.48 -11.58
C ILE A 133 -8.23 7.87 -11.49
N SER A 134 -8.41 8.41 -10.28
CA SER A 134 -9.00 9.74 -10.11
C SER A 134 -8.16 10.86 -10.72
N ALA A 135 -6.83 10.81 -10.55
CA ALA A 135 -5.90 11.78 -11.13
C ALA A 135 -5.92 11.72 -12.67
N SER A 136 -5.97 10.51 -13.24
CA SER A 136 -6.17 10.30 -14.68
C SER A 136 -7.49 10.95 -15.14
N GLY A 137 -8.59 10.72 -14.41
CA GLY A 137 -9.88 11.34 -14.69
C GLY A 137 -9.87 12.87 -14.65
N VAL A 138 -9.27 13.48 -13.62
CA VAL A 138 -9.11 14.95 -13.53
C VAL A 138 -8.28 15.48 -14.71
N THR A 139 -7.22 14.78 -15.07
CA THR A 139 -6.36 15.15 -16.20
C THR A 139 -7.13 15.08 -17.53
N MET A 140 -8.00 14.08 -17.72
CA MET A 140 -8.88 14.00 -18.88
C MET A 140 -9.93 15.12 -18.92
N VAL A 141 -10.50 15.49 -17.77
CA VAL A 141 -11.39 16.66 -17.68
C VAL A 141 -10.64 17.93 -18.07
N ALA A 142 -9.42 18.14 -17.58
CA ALA A 142 -8.60 19.27 -17.99
C ALA A 142 -8.33 19.25 -19.50
N MET A 143 -7.93 18.10 -20.05
CA MET A 143 -7.72 17.92 -21.49
C MET A 143 -8.97 18.31 -22.31
N SER A 144 -10.18 17.94 -21.86
CA SER A 144 -11.43 18.29 -22.57
C SER A 144 -11.68 19.79 -22.75
N LEU A 145 -11.07 20.64 -21.92
CA LEU A 145 -11.25 22.09 -21.92
C LEU A 145 -10.19 22.82 -22.76
N LEU A 146 -9.15 22.10 -23.22
CA LEU A 146 -8.02 22.69 -23.92
C LEU A 146 -8.22 22.66 -25.44
N ALA A 147 -7.86 23.77 -26.07
CA ALA A 147 -7.81 23.92 -27.52
C ALA A 147 -6.37 23.95 -28.08
N ASP A 148 -5.36 23.82 -27.21
CA ASP A 148 -3.94 23.81 -27.59
C ASP A 148 -3.40 22.38 -27.66
N PHE A 149 -2.81 22.02 -28.80
CA PHE A 149 -2.31 20.66 -29.03
C PHE A 149 -1.12 20.29 -28.13
N VAL A 150 -0.20 21.21 -27.86
CA VAL A 150 1.00 20.92 -27.07
C VAL A 150 0.61 20.62 -25.63
N LEU A 151 -0.25 21.44 -25.05
CA LEU A 151 -0.74 21.23 -23.69
C LEU A 151 -1.56 19.94 -23.57
N VAL A 152 -2.35 19.61 -24.58
CA VAL A 152 -3.07 18.33 -24.68
C VAL A 152 -2.10 17.14 -24.67
N VAL A 153 -1.01 17.18 -25.45
CA VAL A 153 0.01 16.12 -25.46
C VAL A 153 0.66 15.97 -24.08
N THR A 154 0.97 17.08 -23.40
CA THR A 154 1.50 17.04 -22.03
C THR A 154 0.53 16.39 -21.05
N LEU A 155 -0.75 16.75 -21.09
CA LEU A 155 -1.76 16.13 -20.24
C LEU A 155 -2.00 14.66 -20.61
N ALA A 156 -1.92 14.30 -21.88
CA ALA A 156 -2.05 12.92 -22.34
C ALA A 156 -0.92 12.02 -21.79
N LEU A 157 0.30 12.55 -21.65
CA LEU A 157 1.39 11.87 -20.94
C LEU A 157 1.01 11.58 -19.48
N LEU A 158 0.44 12.57 -18.78
CA LEU A 158 0.00 12.40 -17.40
C LEU A 158 -1.15 11.40 -17.27
N VAL A 159 -2.13 11.42 -18.17
CA VAL A 159 -3.19 10.40 -18.26
C VAL A 159 -2.58 9.01 -18.37
N GLY A 160 -1.58 8.86 -19.26
CA GLY A 160 -0.80 7.63 -19.42
C GLY A 160 -0.10 7.21 -18.14
N ILE A 161 0.68 8.09 -17.51
CA ILE A 161 1.42 7.82 -16.27
C ILE A 161 0.47 7.34 -15.17
N PHE A 162 -0.60 8.09 -14.90
CA PHE A 162 -1.57 7.70 -13.89
C PHE A 162 -2.30 6.40 -14.25
N GLY A 163 -2.64 6.20 -15.52
CA GLY A 163 -3.21 4.93 -16.00
C GLY A 163 -2.26 3.74 -15.79
N GLY A 164 -0.96 3.92 -16.01
CA GLY A 164 0.06 2.89 -15.86
C GLY A 164 0.26 2.51 -14.40
N VAL A 165 0.29 3.53 -13.53
CA VAL A 165 0.30 3.37 -12.07
C VAL A 165 -0.94 2.59 -11.60
N ALA A 166 -2.13 2.97 -12.06
CA ALA A 166 -3.37 2.27 -11.74
C ALA A 166 -3.32 0.82 -12.21
N TRP A 167 -2.87 0.56 -13.44
CA TRP A 167 -2.81 -0.79 -14.01
C TRP A 167 -1.94 -1.73 -13.19
N ILE A 168 -0.68 -1.35 -12.92
CA ILE A 168 0.25 -2.24 -12.23
C ILE A 168 -0.20 -2.52 -10.78
N ASN A 169 -0.76 -1.52 -10.09
CA ASN A 169 -1.30 -1.70 -8.74
C ASN A 169 -2.57 -2.54 -8.75
N GLY A 170 -3.44 -2.34 -9.73
CA GLY A 170 -4.65 -3.12 -9.90
C GLY A 170 -4.34 -4.60 -10.14
N TYR A 171 -3.47 -4.87 -11.12
CA TYR A 171 -3.05 -6.20 -11.50
C TYR A 171 -2.36 -6.95 -10.33
N THR A 172 -1.42 -6.29 -9.64
CA THR A 172 -0.73 -6.90 -8.50
C THR A 172 -1.67 -7.17 -7.33
N MET A 173 -2.64 -6.30 -7.06
CA MET A 173 -3.62 -6.52 -5.99
C MET A 173 -4.54 -7.72 -6.22
N ILE A 174 -4.93 -8.02 -7.47
CA ILE A 174 -5.69 -9.24 -7.77
C ILE A 174 -4.86 -10.47 -7.37
N GLY A 175 -3.54 -10.46 -7.64
CA GLY A 175 -2.63 -11.55 -7.30
C GLY A 175 -2.57 -11.85 -5.79
N TYR A 176 -2.59 -10.80 -4.97
CA TYR A 176 -2.51 -10.93 -3.51
C TYR A 176 -3.85 -11.27 -2.83
N GLU A 177 -4.98 -10.88 -3.42
CA GLU A 177 -6.30 -11.03 -2.80
C GLU A 177 -7.00 -12.35 -3.18
N VAL A 178 -6.55 -13.02 -4.25
CA VAL A 178 -7.16 -14.27 -4.75
C VAL A 178 -6.33 -15.49 -4.36
N GLU A 179 -7.00 -16.47 -3.74
CA GLU A 179 -6.42 -17.78 -3.42
C GLU A 179 -5.85 -18.47 -4.67
N ASP A 180 -4.72 -19.19 -4.53
CA ASP A 180 -3.99 -19.79 -5.65
C ASP A 180 -4.87 -20.64 -6.59
N ARG A 181 -5.83 -21.39 -6.02
CA ARG A 181 -6.80 -22.23 -6.75
C ARG A 181 -7.78 -21.47 -7.65
N LEU A 182 -8.06 -20.20 -7.33
CA LEU A 182 -9.02 -19.36 -8.06
C LEU A 182 -8.31 -18.28 -8.90
N ARG A 183 -7.01 -18.05 -8.66
CA ARG A 183 -6.22 -17.00 -9.29
C ARG A 183 -6.36 -17.03 -10.81
N GLY A 184 -6.02 -18.15 -11.45
CA GLY A 184 -6.08 -18.25 -12.93
C GLY A 184 -7.45 -17.93 -13.51
N ARG A 185 -8.54 -18.41 -12.88
CA ARG A 185 -9.92 -18.18 -13.32
C ARG A 185 -10.35 -16.72 -13.17
N VAL A 186 -10.07 -16.12 -12.01
CA VAL A 186 -10.40 -14.71 -11.75
C VAL A 186 -9.62 -13.80 -12.70
N PHE A 187 -8.32 -14.05 -12.91
CA PHE A 187 -7.51 -13.30 -13.86
C PHE A 187 -8.06 -13.41 -15.29
N ALA A 188 -8.37 -14.62 -15.75
CA ALA A 188 -8.95 -14.83 -17.09
C ALA A 188 -10.26 -14.04 -17.26
N PHE A 189 -11.15 -14.08 -16.26
CA PHE A 189 -12.41 -13.35 -16.28
C PHE A 189 -12.21 -11.83 -16.32
N VAL A 190 -11.35 -11.28 -15.45
CA VAL A 190 -11.06 -9.84 -15.42
C VAL A 190 -10.45 -9.38 -16.72
N MET A 191 -9.44 -10.10 -17.24
CA MET A 191 -8.77 -9.74 -18.50
C MET A 191 -9.71 -9.82 -19.71
N SER A 192 -10.63 -10.80 -19.73
CA SER A 192 -11.64 -10.91 -20.78
C SER A 192 -12.64 -9.75 -20.71
N SER A 193 -13.08 -9.40 -19.49
CA SER A 193 -13.95 -8.25 -19.25
C SER A 193 -13.29 -6.94 -19.70
N VAL A 194 -11.99 -6.77 -19.42
CA VAL A 194 -11.19 -5.62 -19.87
C VAL A 194 -11.17 -5.51 -21.39
N ARG A 195 -10.88 -6.61 -22.11
CA ARG A 195 -10.84 -6.61 -23.59
C ARG A 195 -12.19 -6.25 -24.21
N VAL A 196 -13.28 -6.84 -23.69
CA VAL A 196 -14.64 -6.54 -24.16
C VAL A 196 -14.98 -5.08 -23.90
N THR A 197 -14.69 -4.59 -22.70
CA THR A 197 -14.94 -3.19 -22.32
C THR A 197 -14.16 -2.22 -23.21
N LEU A 198 -12.88 -2.51 -23.47
CA LEU A 198 -12.04 -1.70 -24.35
C LEU A 198 -12.58 -1.67 -25.78
N LEU A 199 -12.99 -2.83 -26.32
CA LEU A 199 -13.56 -2.93 -27.67
C LEU A 199 -14.84 -2.09 -27.78
N VAL A 200 -15.74 -2.20 -26.81
CA VAL A 200 -16.98 -1.41 -26.76
C VAL A 200 -16.67 0.07 -26.63
N ALA A 201 -15.75 0.46 -25.75
CA ALA A 201 -15.37 1.84 -25.51
C ALA A 201 -14.81 2.52 -26.78
N VAL A 202 -13.92 1.83 -27.49
CA VAL A 202 -13.32 2.33 -28.74
C VAL A 202 -14.36 2.45 -29.86
N ALA A 203 -15.35 1.55 -29.92
CA ALA A 203 -16.41 1.60 -30.91
C ALA A 203 -17.45 2.69 -30.62
N VAL A 204 -17.87 2.84 -29.36
CA VAL A 204 -18.93 3.75 -28.96
C VAL A 204 -18.44 5.20 -28.85
N GLY A 205 -17.19 5.42 -28.44
CA GLY A 205 -16.63 6.76 -28.24
C GLY A 205 -16.80 7.68 -29.46
N PRO A 206 -16.35 7.30 -30.68
CA PRO A 206 -16.52 8.10 -31.88
C PRO A 206 -17.98 8.35 -32.26
N LEU A 207 -18.85 7.35 -32.10
CA LEU A 207 -20.28 7.48 -32.40
C LEU A 207 -20.93 8.51 -31.48
N PHE A 208 -20.62 8.44 -30.19
CA PHE A 208 -21.10 9.40 -29.20
C PHE A 208 -20.55 10.81 -29.45
N ALA A 209 -19.25 10.93 -29.75
CA ALA A 209 -18.64 12.21 -30.11
C ALA A 209 -19.29 12.84 -31.35
N GLY A 210 -19.59 12.03 -32.37
CA GLY A 210 -20.30 12.48 -33.57
C GLY A 210 -21.73 12.93 -33.28
N TRP A 211 -22.44 12.19 -32.42
CA TRP A 211 -23.81 12.53 -32.02
C TRP A 211 -23.90 13.82 -31.22
N VAL A 212 -22.96 14.07 -30.31
CA VAL A 212 -22.91 15.33 -29.55
C VAL A 212 -22.63 16.52 -30.47
N GLY A 213 -21.85 16.35 -31.53
CA GLY A 213 -21.53 17.44 -32.46
C GLY A 213 -20.75 18.59 -31.83
N ASN A 214 -20.61 19.70 -32.55
CA ASN A 214 -19.84 20.87 -32.08
C ASN A 214 -20.78 22.02 -31.72
N HIS A 215 -20.67 22.50 -30.49
CA HIS A 215 -21.45 23.60 -29.94
C HIS A 215 -20.54 24.76 -29.53
N SER A 216 -20.94 25.99 -29.80
CA SER A 216 -20.22 27.19 -29.34
C SER A 216 -21.15 28.08 -28.54
N ALA A 217 -20.70 28.49 -27.35
CA ALA A 217 -21.44 29.39 -26.47
C ALA A 217 -20.56 30.60 -26.16
N ARG A 218 -21.06 31.80 -26.48
CA ARG A 218 -20.40 33.07 -26.09
C ARG A 218 -20.95 33.52 -24.75
N PHE A 219 -20.08 33.61 -23.74
CA PHE A 219 -20.44 34.14 -22.43
C PHE A 219 -19.44 35.24 -22.02
N ARG A 220 -19.94 36.46 -21.81
CA ARG A 220 -19.15 37.62 -21.31
C ARG A 220 -17.81 37.87 -22.03
N GLY A 221 -17.78 37.73 -23.36
CA GLY A 221 -16.58 37.96 -24.17
C GLY A 221 -15.63 36.76 -24.32
N VAL A 222 -15.94 35.63 -23.68
CA VAL A 222 -15.21 34.36 -23.86
C VAL A 222 -16.06 33.44 -24.75
N GLU A 223 -15.47 32.94 -25.83
CA GLU A 223 -16.10 31.94 -26.72
C GLU A 223 -15.72 30.54 -26.24
N LEU A 224 -16.62 29.88 -25.50
CA LEU A 224 -16.44 28.50 -25.06
C LEU A 224 -16.89 27.57 -26.19
N ARG A 225 -15.94 26.81 -26.74
CA ARG A 225 -16.19 25.81 -27.79
C ARG A 225 -16.25 24.42 -27.16
N PHE A 226 -17.42 23.79 -27.20
CA PHE A 226 -17.64 22.42 -26.78
C PHE A 226 -17.65 21.53 -28.01
N THR A 227 -16.57 20.80 -28.23
CA THR A 227 -16.50 19.84 -29.34
C THR A 227 -17.05 18.49 -28.89
N GLY A 228 -17.63 17.75 -29.82
CA GLY A 228 -18.15 16.40 -29.54
C GLY A 228 -17.09 15.50 -28.88
N PRO A 229 -15.86 15.42 -29.41
CA PRO A 229 -14.76 14.69 -28.78
C PRO A 229 -14.39 15.24 -27.39
N GLY A 230 -14.42 16.57 -27.20
CA GLY A 230 -14.18 17.20 -25.90
C GLY A 230 -15.23 16.79 -24.85
N VAL A 231 -16.52 16.83 -25.18
CA VAL A 231 -17.60 16.39 -24.28
C VAL A 231 -17.46 14.90 -23.96
N THR A 232 -17.09 14.08 -24.93
CA THR A 232 -16.83 12.65 -24.72
C THR A 232 -15.67 12.42 -23.75
N LEU A 233 -14.57 13.17 -23.89
CA LEU A 233 -13.43 13.14 -22.95
C LEU A 233 -13.81 13.65 -21.56
N LEU A 234 -14.64 14.68 -21.47
CA LEU A 234 -15.17 15.23 -20.21
C LEU A 234 -15.95 14.15 -19.45
N LEU A 235 -16.91 13.50 -20.12
CA LEU A 235 -17.73 12.45 -19.50
C LEU A 235 -16.90 11.23 -19.11
N ALA A 236 -15.95 10.81 -19.96
CA ALA A 236 -15.02 9.74 -19.63
C ALA A 236 -14.12 10.11 -18.43
N GLY A 237 -13.68 11.36 -18.33
CA GLY A 237 -12.88 11.87 -17.21
C GLY A 237 -13.67 11.93 -15.91
N LEU A 238 -14.94 12.37 -15.95
CA LEU A 238 -15.85 12.34 -14.80
C LEU A 238 -16.16 10.91 -14.36
N LEU A 239 -16.37 9.99 -15.30
CA LEU A 239 -16.56 8.57 -15.02
C LEU A 239 -15.32 7.97 -14.35
N ALA A 240 -14.13 8.18 -14.91
CA ALA A 240 -12.87 7.74 -14.33
C ALA A 240 -12.68 8.33 -12.92
N GLY A 241 -12.93 9.64 -12.76
CA GLY A 241 -12.90 10.33 -11.47
C GLY A 241 -13.81 9.66 -10.44
N GLY A 242 -15.08 9.44 -10.80
CA GLY A 242 -16.09 8.83 -9.94
C GLY A 242 -15.78 7.37 -9.59
N VAL A 243 -15.32 6.58 -10.56
CA VAL A 243 -14.92 5.19 -10.35
C VAL A 243 -13.64 5.10 -9.51
N GLY A 244 -12.67 5.99 -9.72
CA GLY A 244 -11.48 6.11 -8.88
C GLY A 244 -11.82 6.47 -7.43
N LEU A 245 -12.78 7.38 -7.24
CA LEU A 245 -13.30 7.72 -5.90
C LEU A 245 -14.02 6.54 -5.25
N TYR A 246 -14.85 5.82 -6.01
CA TYR A 246 -15.50 4.61 -5.55
C TYR A 246 -14.48 3.54 -5.12
N ALA A 247 -13.50 3.26 -5.98
CA ALA A 247 -12.43 2.31 -5.71
C ALA A 247 -11.62 2.72 -4.47
N SER A 248 -11.26 4.00 -4.33
CA SER A 248 -10.51 4.51 -3.17
C SER A 248 -11.27 4.29 -1.85
N ARG A 249 -12.58 4.61 -1.83
CA ARG A 249 -13.45 4.38 -0.66
C ARG A 249 -13.55 2.91 -0.30
N GLN A 250 -13.73 2.05 -1.29
CA GLN A 250 -13.96 0.63 -1.06
C GLN A 250 -12.68 -0.15 -0.70
N LEU A 251 -11.52 0.36 -1.09
CA LEU A 251 -10.21 -0.22 -0.77
C LEU A 251 -9.60 0.29 0.56
N GLY A 252 -10.37 1.05 1.36
CA GLY A 252 -9.94 1.57 2.66
C GLY A 252 -9.01 2.79 2.59
N GLY A 253 -9.01 3.50 1.46
CA GLY A 253 -8.20 4.68 1.21
C GLY A 253 -9.06 5.93 1.04
N GLY A 254 -9.45 6.59 2.13
CA GLY A 254 -10.23 7.83 2.03
C GLY A 254 -9.46 8.93 1.30
N ALA A 255 -9.97 9.38 0.14
CA ALA A 255 -9.38 10.46 -0.66
C ALA A 255 -9.21 11.78 0.13
N ARG A 256 -10.04 12.04 1.15
CA ARG A 256 -9.93 13.21 2.03
C ARG A 256 -8.61 13.24 2.81
N ARG A 257 -8.22 12.13 3.45
CA ARG A 257 -6.95 12.08 4.20
C ARG A 257 -5.73 12.27 3.31
N LEU A 258 -5.79 11.90 2.02
CA LEU A 258 -4.67 12.12 1.11
C LEU A 258 -4.71 13.50 0.44
N LEU A 259 -5.87 14.12 0.22
CA LEU A 259 -5.91 15.54 -0.10
C LEU A 259 -5.38 16.38 1.07
N ASP A 260 -5.68 15.98 2.31
CA ASP A 260 -5.11 16.60 3.51
C ASP A 260 -3.60 16.36 3.61
N LEU A 261 -3.12 15.15 3.28
CA LEU A 261 -1.67 14.84 3.24
C LEU A 261 -0.95 15.52 2.07
N LEU A 262 -1.55 15.58 0.87
CA LEU A 262 -0.99 16.23 -0.31
C LEU A 262 -0.97 17.74 -0.14
N TRP A 263 -2.06 18.33 0.36
CA TRP A 263 -2.12 19.74 0.75
C TRP A 263 -1.14 20.02 1.88
N ALA A 264 -0.96 19.13 2.86
CA ALA A 264 0.10 19.24 3.86
C ALA A 264 1.51 19.14 3.24
N THR A 265 1.76 18.23 2.29
CA THR A 265 3.07 18.10 1.62
C THR A 265 3.43 19.27 0.72
N VAL A 266 2.45 19.90 0.08
CA VAL A 266 2.65 21.06 -0.80
C VAL A 266 2.66 22.37 -0.01
N SER A 267 1.88 22.47 1.07
CA SER A 267 1.79 23.69 1.88
C SER A 267 2.86 23.77 2.97
N ARG A 268 3.39 22.63 3.47
CA ARG A 268 4.37 22.56 4.56
C ARG A 268 5.23 21.26 4.47
N PRO A 269 6.40 21.29 3.82
CA PRO A 269 7.25 20.11 3.65
C PRO A 269 7.78 19.48 4.96
N ASP A 270 7.59 20.13 6.12
CA ASP A 270 8.08 19.66 7.43
C ASP A 270 7.18 18.62 8.16
N LEU A 271 5.94 18.38 7.71
CA LEU A 271 4.98 17.59 8.50
C LEU A 271 5.15 16.06 8.44
N LEU A 272 5.84 15.51 7.44
CA LEU A 272 6.12 14.06 7.39
C LEU A 272 7.14 13.64 8.46
N GLY A 273 7.91 14.58 9.02
CA GLY A 273 8.73 14.38 10.21
C GLY A 273 7.98 14.65 11.53
N GLN A 274 7.05 15.62 11.55
CA GLN A 274 6.49 16.17 12.79
C GLN A 274 5.49 15.25 13.54
N GLY A 275 4.68 14.45 12.85
CA GLY A 275 3.75 13.52 13.53
C GLY A 275 4.46 12.46 14.38
N ARG A 276 5.72 12.16 14.04
CA ARG A 276 6.62 11.28 14.79
C ARG A 276 7.50 12.03 15.79
N LEU A 277 7.54 13.37 15.78
CA LEU A 277 8.34 14.22 16.67
C LEU A 277 7.49 14.78 17.83
N GLU A 278 6.18 14.89 17.67
CA GLU A 278 5.26 15.40 18.70
C GLU A 278 4.65 14.33 19.63
N SER A 279 4.85 13.04 19.35
CA SER A 279 4.44 11.93 20.21
C SER A 279 5.53 11.55 21.24
N GLY A 280 5.30 10.55 22.06
CA GLY A 280 6.30 9.90 22.90
C GLY A 280 7.17 8.96 22.09
N LEU A 281 8.02 8.21 22.79
CA LEU A 281 8.94 7.22 22.20
C LEU A 281 8.51 5.82 22.64
N LEU A 282 8.26 4.91 21.70
CA LEU A 282 7.98 3.51 22.02
C LEU A 282 9.26 2.66 21.88
N VAL A 283 9.74 2.17 23.02
CA VAL A 283 10.87 1.23 23.12
C VAL A 283 10.32 -0.13 23.54
N VAL A 284 10.63 -1.17 22.80
CA VAL A 284 10.25 -2.54 23.13
C VAL A 284 11.48 -3.33 23.55
N ILE A 285 11.38 -4.12 24.62
CA ILE A 285 12.35 -5.15 24.96
C ILE A 285 11.71 -6.50 24.69
N ASP A 286 12.35 -7.28 23.82
CA ASP A 286 11.86 -8.57 23.34
C ASP A 286 13.04 -9.53 23.12
N GLY A 287 12.76 -10.70 22.55
CA GLY A 287 13.76 -11.70 22.18
C GLY A 287 13.36 -13.11 22.59
N ASN A 288 14.29 -14.03 22.39
CA ASN A 288 14.16 -15.43 22.80
C ASN A 288 14.75 -15.71 24.20
N GLY A 289 15.28 -14.68 24.87
CA GLY A 289 15.66 -14.74 26.28
C GLY A 289 14.50 -15.03 27.24
N THR A 290 14.81 -15.21 28.52
CA THR A 290 13.79 -15.50 29.54
C THR A 290 12.91 -14.27 29.79
N ASP A 291 11.63 -14.50 30.13
CA ASP A 291 10.71 -13.41 30.49
C ASP A 291 11.23 -12.60 31.69
N ALA A 292 11.94 -13.26 32.62
CA ALA A 292 12.58 -12.61 33.75
C ALA A 292 13.69 -11.64 33.32
N LEU A 293 14.52 -12.00 32.33
CA LEU A 293 15.56 -11.11 31.82
C LEU A 293 14.96 -9.90 31.10
N ILE A 294 13.95 -10.13 30.24
CA ILE A 294 13.22 -9.06 29.55
C ILE A 294 12.59 -8.09 30.56
N ALA A 295 11.95 -8.62 31.61
CA ALA A 295 11.35 -7.80 32.66
C ALA A 295 12.39 -7.00 33.44
N ALA A 296 13.47 -7.64 33.90
CA ALA A 296 14.54 -6.99 34.64
C ALA A 296 15.18 -5.84 33.86
N GLN A 297 15.44 -6.04 32.57
CA GLN A 297 16.02 -4.99 31.70
C GLN A 297 15.04 -3.86 31.42
N ALA A 298 13.74 -4.16 31.29
CA ALA A 298 12.71 -3.12 31.11
C ALA A 298 12.56 -2.24 32.36
N GLU A 299 12.62 -2.85 33.56
CA GLU A 299 12.61 -2.15 34.84
C GLU A 299 13.86 -1.28 35.02
N ARG A 300 15.05 -1.83 34.73
CA ARG A 300 16.33 -1.10 34.80
C ARG A 300 16.35 0.11 33.86
N LEU A 301 15.94 -0.08 32.61
CA LEU A 301 15.82 1.02 31.64
C LEU A 301 14.85 2.10 32.13
N THR A 302 13.69 1.68 32.63
CA THR A 302 12.67 2.60 33.16
C THR A 302 13.21 3.41 34.34
N ALA A 303 13.84 2.75 35.31
CA ALA A 303 14.44 3.41 36.46
C ALA A 303 15.53 4.40 36.04
N GLY A 304 16.39 3.99 35.09
CA GLY A 304 17.42 4.86 34.54
C GLY A 304 16.86 6.12 33.90
N LEU A 305 15.93 5.96 32.96
CA LEU A 305 15.32 7.09 32.25
C LEU A 305 14.53 8.03 33.18
N ARG A 306 13.90 7.51 34.25
CA ARG A 306 13.25 8.33 35.28
C ARG A 306 14.27 9.14 36.07
N THR A 307 15.42 8.56 36.40
CA THR A 307 16.53 9.29 37.04
C THR A 307 17.07 10.41 36.13
N ASP A 308 17.03 10.21 34.81
CA ASP A 308 17.37 11.26 33.83
C ASP A 308 16.27 12.32 33.64
N GLY A 309 15.16 12.23 34.37
CA GLY A 309 14.06 13.20 34.34
C GLY A 309 13.04 12.99 33.23
N TYR A 310 13.08 11.88 32.50
CA TYR A 310 12.05 11.58 31.49
C TYR A 310 10.78 11.01 32.13
N PRO A 311 9.58 11.41 31.67
CA PRO A 311 8.35 10.72 32.01
C PRO A 311 8.31 9.37 31.30
N VAL A 312 8.23 8.28 32.07
CA VAL A 312 8.32 6.91 31.54
C VAL A 312 7.17 6.04 32.03
N VAL A 313 6.51 5.37 31.09
CA VAL A 313 5.53 4.32 31.33
C VAL A 313 6.16 2.97 31.03
N LEU A 314 6.33 2.16 32.07
CA LEU A 314 6.70 0.76 31.92
C LEU A 314 5.43 -0.06 31.70
N THR A 315 5.35 -0.70 30.53
CA THR A 315 4.24 -1.57 30.18
C THR A 315 4.67 -2.96 29.68
N GLY A 316 3.74 -3.88 29.43
CA GLY A 316 4.03 -5.16 28.81
C GLY A 316 2.79 -6.02 28.56
N GLU A 317 2.93 -6.98 27.64
CA GLU A 317 1.89 -7.94 27.29
C GLU A 317 2.21 -9.31 27.90
N PRO A 318 1.23 -10.08 28.40
CA PRO A 318 -0.22 -9.92 28.18
C PRO A 318 -1.03 -9.21 29.29
N GLU A 319 -0.43 -8.39 30.16
CA GLU A 319 -1.11 -8.00 31.43
C GLU A 319 -0.95 -6.53 31.86
N GLN A 320 -1.74 -5.60 31.31
CA GLN A 320 -1.88 -4.23 31.89
C GLN A 320 -3.27 -3.59 31.83
N THR A 321 -4.29 -4.29 31.33
CA THR A 321 -5.68 -3.78 31.34
C THR A 321 -6.63 -4.81 31.96
N VAL A 322 -7.76 -4.36 32.50
CA VAL A 322 -8.79 -5.26 33.06
C VAL A 322 -9.29 -6.25 32.00
N ALA A 323 -9.52 -5.76 30.77
CA ALA A 323 -9.92 -6.62 29.67
C ALA A 323 -8.78 -7.54 29.21
N GLY A 324 -7.55 -7.05 29.15
CA GLY A 324 -6.36 -7.84 28.81
C GLY A 324 -6.11 -8.98 29.81
N GLY A 325 -6.20 -8.71 31.11
CA GLY A 325 -6.09 -9.72 32.16
C GLY A 325 -7.17 -10.81 32.04
N ARG A 326 -8.40 -10.45 31.66
CA ARG A 326 -9.47 -11.44 31.39
C ARG A 326 -9.15 -12.30 30.17
N ILE A 327 -8.54 -11.73 29.13
CA ILE A 327 -8.10 -12.47 27.95
C ILE A 327 -6.93 -13.40 28.31
N ALA A 328 -5.94 -12.92 29.05
CA ALA A 328 -4.82 -13.73 29.52
C ALA A 328 -5.30 -14.91 30.38
N THR A 329 -6.25 -14.66 31.30
CA THR A 329 -6.89 -15.72 32.10
C THR A 329 -7.59 -16.75 31.21
N LEU A 330 -8.30 -16.31 30.17
CA LEU A 330 -8.98 -17.20 29.22
C LEU A 330 -7.98 -18.06 28.44
N VAL A 331 -6.87 -17.47 27.98
CA VAL A 331 -5.81 -18.20 27.28
C VAL A 331 -5.15 -19.21 28.21
N ALA A 332 -4.82 -18.83 29.44
CA ALA A 332 -4.18 -19.69 30.42
C ALA A 332 -5.07 -20.83 30.92
N ALA A 333 -6.38 -20.60 31.06
CA ALA A 333 -7.34 -21.61 31.53
C ALA A 333 -7.75 -22.63 30.45
N SER A 334 -7.37 -22.40 29.19
CA SER A 334 -7.79 -23.23 28.07
C SER A 334 -6.69 -24.22 27.68
N GLU A 335 -6.92 -25.52 27.91
CA GLU A 335 -5.91 -26.57 27.65
C GLU A 335 -5.71 -26.87 26.15
N GLN A 336 -6.66 -26.49 25.27
CA GLN A 336 -6.63 -26.83 23.84
C GLN A 336 -7.25 -25.73 22.95
N LEU A 337 -6.68 -24.53 22.96
CA LEU A 337 -7.06 -23.54 21.95
C LEU A 337 -6.53 -23.95 20.59
N ALA A 338 -7.35 -23.77 19.55
CA ALA A 338 -6.84 -23.78 18.19
C ALA A 338 -5.78 -22.66 18.04
N PRO A 339 -4.67 -22.90 17.31
CA PRO A 339 -3.63 -21.91 17.04
C PRO A 339 -4.14 -20.52 16.66
N GLU A 340 -5.12 -20.45 15.77
CA GLU A 340 -5.72 -19.19 15.33
C GLU A 340 -6.49 -18.49 16.44
N THR A 341 -7.18 -19.24 17.31
CA THR A 341 -7.92 -18.69 18.44
C THR A 341 -6.96 -18.06 19.45
N GLU A 342 -5.89 -18.77 19.81
CA GLU A 342 -4.85 -18.25 20.70
C GLU A 342 -4.22 -16.98 20.12
N ALA A 343 -3.85 -16.99 18.85
CA ALA A 343 -3.30 -15.83 18.18
C ALA A 343 -4.27 -14.63 18.17
N LEU A 344 -5.55 -14.86 17.87
CA LEU A 344 -6.55 -13.78 17.85
C LEU A 344 -6.82 -13.21 19.23
N LEU A 345 -6.81 -14.04 20.28
CA LEU A 345 -6.97 -13.57 21.67
C LEU A 345 -5.78 -12.71 22.09
N LEU A 346 -4.54 -13.14 21.82
CA LEU A 346 -3.34 -12.35 22.11
C LEU A 346 -3.32 -11.02 21.32
N LEU A 347 -3.80 -11.03 20.07
CA LEU A 347 -3.93 -9.79 19.29
C LEU A 347 -5.04 -8.87 19.78
N ALA A 348 -6.13 -9.43 20.33
CA ALA A 348 -7.20 -8.64 20.93
C ALA A 348 -6.74 -7.97 22.24
N GLU A 349 -5.95 -8.68 23.06
CA GLU A 349 -5.30 -8.12 24.25
C GLU A 349 -4.41 -6.93 23.86
N ARG A 350 -3.53 -7.12 22.87
CA ARG A 350 -2.67 -6.06 22.35
C ARG A 350 -3.45 -4.85 21.84
N ALA A 351 -4.55 -5.06 21.11
CA ALA A 351 -5.36 -3.96 20.60
C ALA A 351 -5.91 -3.09 21.75
N GLU A 352 -6.40 -3.72 22.82
CA GLU A 352 -6.86 -3.02 24.01
C GLU A 352 -5.71 -2.32 24.74
N HIS A 353 -4.58 -3.01 24.93
CA HIS A 353 -3.40 -2.46 25.58
C HIS A 353 -2.88 -1.21 24.85
N VAL A 354 -2.79 -1.27 23.51
CA VAL A 354 -2.38 -0.13 22.69
C VAL A 354 -3.36 1.03 22.81
N ALA A 355 -4.67 0.75 22.79
CA ALA A 355 -5.70 1.79 22.88
C ALA A 355 -5.75 2.47 24.26
N ARG A 356 -5.50 1.73 25.35
CA ARG A 356 -5.69 2.20 26.72
C ARG A 356 -4.43 2.70 27.40
N VAL A 357 -3.26 2.19 27.04
CA VAL A 357 -2.00 2.49 27.73
C VAL A 357 -1.00 3.11 26.77
N VAL A 358 -0.63 2.40 25.70
CA VAL A 358 0.49 2.81 24.83
C VAL A 358 0.17 4.11 24.09
N ARG A 359 -0.96 4.20 23.36
CA ARG A 359 -1.29 5.42 22.60
C ARG A 359 -1.49 6.64 23.49
N PRO A 360 -2.23 6.58 24.61
CA PRO A 360 -2.34 7.72 25.52
C PRO A 360 -0.99 8.22 26.03
N ALA A 361 -0.09 7.32 26.46
CA ALA A 361 1.26 7.68 26.91
C ALA A 361 2.10 8.33 25.79
N LEU A 362 2.02 7.78 24.57
CA LEU A 362 2.66 8.40 23.40
C LEU A 362 2.03 9.76 23.06
N ILE A 363 0.73 9.97 23.21
CA ILE A 363 0.13 11.30 23.00
C ILE A 363 0.61 12.29 24.08
N ALA A 364 0.83 11.81 25.31
CA ALA A 364 1.36 12.58 26.43
C ALA A 364 2.88 12.84 26.35
N ARG A 365 3.54 12.44 25.24
CA ARG A 365 4.99 12.62 25.01
C ARG A 365 5.89 11.86 25.99
N GLU A 366 5.40 10.76 26.53
CA GLU A 366 6.15 9.91 27.47
C GLU A 366 7.00 8.87 26.73
N VAL A 367 8.05 8.37 27.38
CA VAL A 367 8.77 7.19 26.91
C VAL A 367 7.99 5.95 27.37
N VAL A 368 7.53 5.15 26.42
CA VAL A 368 6.86 3.88 26.70
C VAL A 368 7.88 2.76 26.56
N VAL A 369 8.23 2.12 27.67
CA VAL A 369 9.06 0.91 27.68
C VAL A 369 8.13 -0.29 27.76
N CYS A 370 8.01 -1.07 26.70
CA CYS A 370 7.08 -2.20 26.60
C CYS A 370 7.82 -3.55 26.60
N ARG A 371 7.42 -4.46 27.49
CA ARG A 371 7.88 -5.86 27.47
C ARG A 371 7.06 -6.64 26.45
N ARG A 372 7.72 -7.17 25.43
CA ARG A 372 7.10 -7.85 24.27
C ARG A 372 6.16 -6.95 23.48
N TYR A 373 5.99 -7.26 22.19
CA TYR A 373 5.04 -6.57 21.33
C TYR A 373 4.73 -7.42 20.08
N THR A 374 4.51 -6.77 18.93
CA THR A 374 4.19 -7.43 17.66
C THR A 374 5.24 -8.45 17.22
N ASP A 375 6.53 -8.19 17.48
CA ASP A 375 7.62 -9.07 17.04
C ASP A 375 7.57 -10.42 17.78
N SER A 376 7.25 -10.43 19.08
CA SER A 376 6.91 -11.64 19.83
C SER A 376 5.81 -12.47 19.15
N SER A 377 4.73 -11.85 18.67
CA SER A 377 3.67 -12.61 17.99
C SER A 377 4.15 -13.25 16.68
N LEU A 378 5.01 -12.57 15.93
CA LEU A 378 5.58 -13.13 14.69
C LEU A 378 6.55 -14.27 14.98
N ALA A 379 7.36 -14.13 16.03
CA ALA A 379 8.34 -15.13 16.43
C ALA A 379 7.67 -16.34 17.08
N TYR A 380 6.93 -16.14 18.17
CA TYR A 380 6.30 -17.22 18.92
C TYR A 380 5.14 -17.86 18.17
N LEU A 381 4.12 -17.10 17.74
CA LEU A 381 2.96 -17.72 17.08
C LEU A 381 3.30 -18.21 15.67
N GLY A 382 4.17 -17.50 14.95
CA GLY A 382 4.61 -17.92 13.62
C GLY A 382 5.45 -19.20 13.62
N SER A 383 6.36 -19.36 14.59
CA SER A 383 7.26 -20.53 14.63
C SER A 383 6.76 -21.68 15.50
N HIS A 384 6.04 -21.40 16.59
CA HIS A 384 5.55 -22.41 17.52
C HIS A 384 4.22 -23.01 17.07
N LEU A 385 3.32 -22.17 16.54
CA LEU A 385 1.97 -22.58 16.14
C LEU A 385 1.82 -22.80 14.62
N GLY A 386 2.89 -22.65 13.84
CA GLY A 386 2.89 -22.89 12.39
C GLY A 386 2.03 -21.93 11.57
N LEU A 387 1.66 -20.78 12.14
CA LEU A 387 0.77 -19.82 11.49
C LEU A 387 1.48 -19.00 10.40
N ASP A 388 0.74 -18.65 9.33
CA ASP A 388 1.26 -17.80 8.26
C ASP A 388 1.71 -16.43 8.80
N ARG A 389 3.03 -16.19 8.78
CA ARG A 389 3.65 -14.95 9.24
C ARG A 389 3.13 -13.74 8.47
N GLY A 390 2.78 -13.89 7.20
CA GLY A 390 2.20 -12.82 6.39
C GLY A 390 0.86 -12.35 6.93
N ARG A 391 -0.03 -13.29 7.27
CA ARG A 391 -1.33 -13.03 7.89
C ARG A 391 -1.18 -12.47 9.29
N LEU A 392 -0.35 -13.08 10.14
CA LEU A 392 -0.09 -12.58 11.50
C LEU A 392 0.40 -11.13 11.50
N ARG A 393 1.31 -10.78 10.59
CA ARG A 393 1.81 -9.40 10.44
C ARG A 393 0.69 -8.43 10.07
N ARG A 394 -0.15 -8.77 9.08
CA ARG A 394 -1.28 -7.91 8.68
C ARG A 394 -2.30 -7.74 9.79
N THR A 395 -2.63 -8.81 10.51
CA THR A 395 -3.58 -8.75 11.63
C THR A 395 -3.01 -7.95 12.80
N SER A 396 -1.71 -8.09 13.09
CA SER A 396 -1.03 -7.31 14.13
C SER A 396 -1.01 -5.82 13.80
N GLN A 397 -0.69 -5.47 12.55
CA GLN A 397 -0.75 -4.08 12.05
C GLN A 397 -2.15 -3.48 12.23
N TRP A 398 -3.18 -4.25 11.90
CA TRP A 398 -4.56 -3.80 12.13
C TRP A 398 -4.88 -3.62 13.62
N ALA A 399 -4.52 -4.59 14.46
CA ALA A 399 -4.75 -4.55 15.91
C ALA A 399 -4.08 -3.35 16.58
N THR A 400 -2.87 -3.00 16.17
CA THR A 400 -2.13 -1.86 16.74
C THR A 400 -2.40 -0.53 16.04
N GLY A 401 -3.17 -0.52 14.95
CA GLY A 401 -3.40 0.67 14.11
C GLY A 401 -2.11 1.20 13.47
N ASP A 402 -1.31 0.29 12.92
CA ASP A 402 0.00 0.52 12.30
C ASP A 402 1.06 1.11 13.25
N LEU A 403 0.87 1.00 14.57
CA LEU A 403 1.85 1.46 15.56
C LEU A 403 3.04 0.50 15.63
N VAL A 404 4.20 0.98 15.21
CA VAL A 404 5.48 0.25 15.19
C VAL A 404 6.46 0.92 16.16
N PRO A 405 7.21 0.16 16.99
CA PRO A 405 8.22 0.73 17.89
C PRO A 405 9.30 1.49 17.13
N GLU A 406 9.84 2.54 17.75
CA GLU A 406 11.04 3.21 17.26
C GLU A 406 12.30 2.39 17.50
N LEU A 407 12.32 1.63 18.59
CA LEU A 407 13.42 0.74 18.96
C LEU A 407 12.86 -0.57 19.51
N THR A 408 13.35 -1.69 18.98
CA THR A 408 13.17 -3.01 19.59
C THR A 408 14.54 -3.54 20.00
N VAL A 409 14.76 -3.70 21.30
CA VAL A 409 15.93 -4.39 21.85
C VAL A 409 15.62 -5.88 21.89
N VAL A 410 16.41 -6.66 21.19
CA VAL A 410 16.27 -8.12 21.10
C VAL A 410 17.36 -8.76 21.94
N LEU A 411 16.97 -9.43 23.01
CA LEU A 411 17.84 -10.20 23.88
C LEU A 411 18.02 -11.62 23.30
N ASP A 412 19.17 -11.84 22.67
CA ASP A 412 19.51 -13.08 21.96
C ASP A 412 20.14 -14.10 22.91
N GLY A 413 19.34 -15.07 23.36
CA GLY A 413 19.80 -16.16 24.21
C GLY A 413 20.09 -17.46 23.46
N PRO A 414 20.69 -18.46 24.13
CA PRO A 414 20.75 -19.80 23.56
C PRO A 414 19.34 -20.30 23.28
N ALA A 415 19.15 -20.93 22.12
CA ALA A 415 17.84 -21.45 21.75
C ALA A 415 17.47 -22.60 22.69
N ALA A 416 16.36 -22.44 23.41
CA ALA A 416 15.80 -23.54 24.17
C ALA A 416 15.33 -24.65 23.20
N PRO A 417 15.39 -25.94 23.59
CA PRO A 417 14.92 -27.04 22.76
C PRO A 417 13.50 -26.79 22.24
N GLY A 418 13.30 -26.85 20.92
CA GLY A 418 12.00 -26.58 20.28
C GLY A 418 11.66 -25.10 20.06
N ARG A 419 12.57 -24.16 20.38
CA ARG A 419 12.39 -22.71 20.16
C ARG A 419 13.41 -22.11 19.18
N ASP A 420 14.15 -22.94 18.43
CA ASP A 420 15.09 -22.49 17.40
C ASP A 420 14.43 -21.59 16.34
N GLY A 421 13.15 -21.85 16.03
CA GLY A 421 12.36 -21.03 15.13
C GLY A 421 12.12 -19.61 15.65
N VAL A 422 11.95 -19.44 16.96
CA VAL A 422 11.70 -18.13 17.58
C VAL A 422 12.94 -17.24 17.44
N ARG A 423 14.11 -17.76 17.82
CA ARG A 423 15.39 -17.05 17.70
C ARG A 423 15.65 -16.62 16.25
N ARG A 424 15.48 -17.54 15.30
CA ARG A 424 15.67 -17.27 13.87
C ARG A 424 14.79 -16.13 13.37
N VAL A 425 13.52 -16.11 13.77
CA VAL A 425 12.59 -15.04 13.37
C VAL A 425 13.04 -13.68 13.88
N PHE A 426 13.50 -13.57 15.13
CA PHE A 426 14.04 -12.31 15.64
C PHE A 426 15.29 -11.84 14.89
N LEU A 427 16.20 -12.76 14.56
CA LEU A 427 17.39 -12.44 13.76
C LEU A 427 17.02 -11.97 12.35
N GLU A 428 16.07 -12.63 11.68
CA GLU A 428 15.55 -12.20 10.37
C GLU A 428 14.88 -10.82 10.43
N LEU A 429 14.14 -10.52 11.50
CA LEU A 429 13.51 -9.21 11.68
C LEU A 429 14.57 -8.12 11.89
N ALA A 430 15.61 -8.41 12.67
CA ALA A 430 16.72 -7.49 12.90
C ALA A 430 17.54 -7.22 11.63
N ASP A 431 17.83 -8.25 10.84
CA ASP A 431 18.55 -8.12 9.56
C ASP A 431 17.75 -7.31 8.52
N ALA A 432 16.42 -7.45 8.52
CA ALA A 432 15.54 -6.71 7.61
C ALA A 432 15.41 -5.20 7.94
N ASP A 433 15.67 -4.78 9.18
CA ASP A 433 15.54 -3.38 9.62
C ASP A 433 16.56 -3.02 10.72
N PRO A 434 17.87 -2.99 10.39
CA PRO A 434 18.94 -2.87 11.38
C PRO A 434 18.95 -1.54 12.14
N VAL A 435 18.20 -0.53 11.66
CA VAL A 435 18.10 0.78 12.33
C VAL A 435 17.16 0.71 13.53
N ARG A 436 16.10 -0.11 13.43
CA ARG A 436 15.05 -0.27 14.46
C ARG A 436 15.41 -1.30 15.52
N TYR A 437 16.33 -2.22 15.23
CA TYR A 437 16.70 -3.30 16.15
C TYR A 437 18.06 -3.07 16.79
N VAL A 438 18.18 -3.49 18.04
CA VAL A 438 19.48 -3.68 18.71
C VAL A 438 19.51 -5.10 19.25
N LEU A 439 20.45 -5.90 18.76
CA LEU A 439 20.68 -7.26 19.21
C LEU A 439 21.70 -7.25 20.35
N LEU A 440 21.33 -7.79 21.51
CA LEU A 440 22.23 -7.93 22.66
C LEU A 440 22.31 -9.41 23.05
N PRO A 441 23.50 -9.98 23.25
CA PRO A 441 23.65 -11.33 23.80
C PRO A 441 22.99 -11.41 25.18
N ALA A 442 22.17 -12.42 25.43
CA ALA A 442 21.46 -12.56 26.70
C ALA A 442 22.37 -12.94 27.87
N ASP A 443 23.60 -13.38 27.59
CA ASP A 443 24.66 -13.69 28.57
C ASP A 443 25.56 -12.48 28.88
N LEU A 444 25.33 -11.33 28.22
CA LEU A 444 26.02 -10.09 28.54
C LEU A 444 25.73 -9.68 29.99
N ASP A 445 26.73 -9.07 30.64
CA ASP A 445 26.57 -8.52 31.98
C ASP A 445 25.32 -7.63 32.06
N PRO A 446 24.41 -7.85 33.03
CA PRO A 446 23.14 -7.13 33.09
C PRO A 446 23.28 -5.61 33.21
N ASP A 447 24.35 -5.10 33.82
CA ASP A 447 24.57 -3.66 33.99
C ASP A 447 25.10 -3.05 32.70
N VAL A 448 26.05 -3.73 32.03
CA VAL A 448 26.53 -3.34 30.69
C VAL A 448 25.40 -3.35 29.66
N MET A 449 24.52 -4.36 29.72
CA MET A 449 23.34 -4.44 28.87
C MET A 449 22.41 -3.25 29.08
N ALA A 450 22.12 -2.92 30.34
CA ALA A 450 21.25 -1.80 30.69
C ALA A 450 21.84 -0.46 30.23
N GLU A 451 23.15 -0.25 30.40
CA GLU A 451 23.87 0.93 29.93
C GLU A 451 23.80 1.06 28.40
N THR A 452 24.08 -0.03 27.68
CA THR A 452 24.00 -0.08 26.22
C THR A 452 22.60 0.28 25.70
N ILE A 453 21.55 -0.26 26.35
CA ILE A 453 20.16 0.06 25.99
C ILE A 453 19.86 1.52 26.27
N ARG A 454 20.27 2.04 27.44
CA ARG A 454 20.02 3.42 27.84
C ARG A 454 20.71 4.41 26.92
N ASP A 455 21.96 4.18 26.55
CA ASP A 455 22.71 5.02 25.62
C ASP A 455 22.02 5.10 24.26
N ARG A 456 21.52 3.96 23.77
CA ARG A 456 20.76 3.93 22.52
C ARG A 456 19.48 4.75 22.60
N VAL A 457 18.74 4.62 23.70
CA VAL A 457 17.50 5.38 23.93
C VAL A 457 17.79 6.88 24.09
N ALA A 458 18.84 7.24 24.83
CA ALA A 458 19.29 8.61 25.01
C ALA A 458 19.67 9.25 23.66
N ALA A 459 20.39 8.54 22.78
CA ALA A 459 20.70 9.01 21.44
C ALA A 459 19.44 9.28 20.60
N LEU A 460 18.41 8.45 20.71
CA LEU A 460 17.13 8.65 20.03
C LEU A 460 16.39 9.89 20.57
N LEU A 461 16.40 10.08 21.90
CA LEU A 461 15.79 11.24 22.57
C LEU A 461 16.54 12.55 22.24
N ALA A 462 17.87 12.53 22.18
CA ALA A 462 18.68 13.68 21.78
C ALA A 462 18.39 14.09 20.33
N THR A 463 18.39 13.12 19.40
CA THR A 463 18.08 13.37 17.97
C THR A 463 16.64 13.88 17.79
N ARG A 464 15.72 13.52 18.69
CA ARG A 464 14.36 14.03 18.71
C ARG A 464 14.31 15.48 19.18
N SER A 465 14.98 15.77 20.30
CA SER A 465 15.05 17.11 20.90
C SER A 465 15.68 18.12 19.95
N GLU A 466 16.77 17.75 19.28
CA GLU A 466 17.39 18.60 18.26
C GLU A 466 16.48 18.88 17.06
N ARG A 467 15.71 17.88 16.63
CA ARG A 467 14.76 18.05 15.52
C ARG A 467 13.61 18.98 15.91
N VAL A 468 13.07 18.84 17.12
CA VAL A 468 12.03 19.73 17.66
C VAL A 468 12.58 21.16 17.78
N ALA A 469 13.79 21.35 18.32
CA ALA A 469 14.42 22.66 18.44
C ALA A 469 14.63 23.36 17.09
N ARG A 470 14.92 22.60 16.02
CA ARG A 470 15.05 23.14 14.65
C ARG A 470 13.71 23.46 13.99
N THR A 471 12.59 22.95 14.48
CA THR A 471 11.26 23.14 13.88
C THR A 471 10.42 24.23 14.56
N LEU A 472 10.80 24.72 15.74
CA LEU A 472 10.12 25.84 16.40
C LEU A 472 10.67 27.20 15.92
N PRO A 473 9.81 28.17 15.55
CA PRO A 473 10.27 29.54 15.29
C PRO A 473 10.88 30.14 16.56
N ALA A 474 11.89 31.01 16.41
CA ALA A 474 12.75 31.54 17.47
C ALA A 474 12.03 32.32 18.60
N SER A 475 10.71 32.47 18.58
CA SER A 475 9.93 33.13 19.63
C SER A 475 9.45 32.22 20.77
N ASP A 476 9.45 30.89 20.59
CA ASP A 476 8.89 29.94 21.58
C ASP A 476 9.90 28.91 22.10
N ALA A 477 11.20 29.13 21.91
CA ALA A 477 12.22 28.28 22.52
C ALA A 477 12.19 28.43 24.06
N PRO A 478 12.04 27.35 24.85
CA PRO A 478 12.21 27.44 26.29
C PRO A 478 13.66 27.84 26.58
N GLY A 479 13.84 28.94 27.32
CA GLY A 479 15.16 29.42 27.74
C GLY A 479 15.92 28.36 28.54
N PRO A 480 17.27 28.43 28.57
CA PRO A 480 18.08 27.45 29.30
C PRO A 480 17.68 27.46 30.77
N VAL A 481 17.37 26.27 31.30
CA VAL A 481 17.16 26.05 32.74
C VAL A 481 18.46 26.44 33.43
N ALA A 482 18.43 27.57 34.13
CA ALA A 482 19.54 28.01 34.96
C ALA A 482 19.74 27.00 36.10
N ALA A 483 20.94 26.44 36.18
CA ALA A 483 21.40 25.76 37.38
C ALA A 483 21.39 26.77 38.53
N ALA A 484 20.47 26.60 39.48
CA ALA A 484 20.55 27.23 40.79
C ALA A 484 21.26 26.25 41.72
N GLY A 485 22.34 26.73 42.36
CA GLY A 485 23.18 25.98 43.28
C GLY A 485 22.61 25.78 44.67
#